data_AF-A0A1M7UU90-F1
#
_entry.id   AF-A0A1M7UU90-F1
#
_cell.length_a   1.000
_cell.length_b   1.000
_cell.length_c   1.000
_cell.angle_alpha   90.00
_cell.angle_beta   90.00
_cell.angle_gamma   90.00
#
_symmetry.space_group_name_H-M   'P 1'
#
loop_
_entity.id
_entity.type
_entity.pdbx_description
1 polymer ?
#
loop_
_entity_poly.entity_id
_entity_poly.type
_entity_poly.pdbx_seq_one_letter_code
_entity_poly.pdbx_strand_id
1 'polypeptide(L)'
;MSNEVKRNCNSCKHGLFTRCEALKNNEEYQTIRSASMSMRAAHEFKENFICNEYSSRYIEYPIEVSKINKNTELYSLEKSNIGKFVKIAPCGEEHKGKTYLGLFLGDLPMGISVSHNPTTKELNLGYFANPAIFVFELNKIVFGAESWWGVIETEDELKAITPNDIDNVWYVKALKAMSS
;
A
#
# COMPACT_ATOMS: atom_id res chain seq x y z
N MET A 1 15.02 32.35 -1.60
CA MET A 1 14.80 31.80 -2.95
C MET A 1 13.46 31.09 -2.91
N SER A 2 12.40 31.72 -3.43
CA SER A 2 11.12 31.03 -3.59
C SER A 2 11.37 29.89 -4.58
N ASN A 3 11.42 28.65 -4.09
CA ASN A 3 11.20 27.51 -4.97
C ASN A 3 9.80 27.74 -5.55
N GLU A 4 9.71 28.29 -6.76
CA GLU A 4 8.46 28.28 -7.52
C GLU A 4 8.00 26.83 -7.49
N VAL A 5 6.91 26.58 -6.78
CA VAL A 5 6.26 25.27 -6.79
C VAL A 5 5.97 25.02 -8.26
N LYS A 6 6.69 24.07 -8.87
CA LYS A 6 6.51 23.71 -10.28
C LYS A 6 5.10 23.14 -10.44
N ARG A 7 4.15 24.02 -10.71
CA ARG A 7 2.76 23.68 -10.99
C ARG A 7 2.74 23.03 -12.37
N ASN A 8 2.62 21.71 -12.38
CA ASN A 8 2.67 20.93 -13.61
C ASN A 8 1.59 19.85 -13.61
N CYS A 9 1.32 19.27 -14.78
CA CYS A 9 0.21 18.34 -14.91
C CYS A 9 0.37 17.04 -14.10
N ASN A 10 1.59 16.68 -13.66
CA ASN A 10 1.81 15.50 -12.80
C ASN A 10 1.36 15.73 -11.35
N SER A 11 1.42 16.97 -10.87
CA SER A 11 0.91 17.37 -9.55
C SER A 11 -0.55 17.85 -9.58
N CYS A 12 -1.19 17.89 -10.75
CA CYS A 12 -2.57 18.33 -10.91
C CYS A 12 -3.57 17.19 -10.66
N LYS A 13 -4.64 17.45 -9.91
CA LYS A 13 -5.74 16.50 -9.65
C LYS A 13 -6.42 16.02 -10.95
N HIS A 14 -6.45 16.87 -11.98
CA HIS A 14 -7.03 16.56 -13.29
C HIS A 14 -6.10 15.71 -14.17
N GLY A 15 -4.79 15.73 -13.90
CA GLY A 15 -3.79 15.00 -14.67
C GLY A 15 -3.78 13.49 -14.43
N LEU A 16 -4.41 13.04 -13.34
CA LEU A 16 -4.67 11.64 -13.05
C LEU A 16 -5.89 11.13 -13.80
N PHE A 17 -5.83 9.88 -14.29
CA PHE A 17 -6.95 9.17 -14.92
C PHE A 17 -7.53 9.83 -16.18
N THR A 18 -6.76 10.70 -16.85
CA THR A 18 -7.06 11.19 -18.22
C THR A 18 -8.31 12.06 -18.33
N ARG A 19 -8.70 12.71 -17.23
CA ARG A 19 -9.90 13.55 -17.13
C ARG A 19 -9.65 15.04 -17.42
N CYS A 20 -8.44 15.42 -17.81
CA CYS A 20 -8.09 16.80 -18.12
C CYS A 20 -8.38 17.12 -19.60
N GLU A 21 -9.35 18.00 -19.86
CA GLU A 21 -9.67 18.45 -21.23
C GLU A 21 -8.48 19.14 -21.91
N ALA A 22 -7.68 19.91 -21.16
CA ALA A 22 -6.48 20.56 -21.71
C ALA A 22 -5.48 19.54 -22.27
N LEU A 23 -5.30 18.39 -21.61
CA LEU A 23 -4.44 17.32 -22.13
C LEU A 23 -5.11 16.53 -23.26
N LYS A 24 -6.43 16.34 -23.22
CA LYS A 24 -7.17 15.66 -24.29
C LYS A 24 -7.07 16.40 -25.61
N ASN A 25 -7.15 17.72 -25.56
CA ASN A 25 -7.12 18.59 -26.74
C ASN A 25 -5.70 18.99 -27.17
N ASN A 26 -4.66 18.56 -26.44
CA ASN A 26 -3.28 18.84 -26.80
C ASN A 26 -2.76 17.76 -27.76
N GLU A 27 -2.53 18.16 -29.02
CA GLU A 27 -2.11 17.26 -30.10
C GLU A 27 -0.80 16.53 -29.79
N GLU A 28 0.21 17.25 -29.28
CA GLU A 28 1.51 16.68 -28.91
C GLU A 28 1.37 15.58 -27.84
N TYR A 29 0.58 15.83 -26.80
CA TYR A 29 0.31 14.86 -25.75
C TYR A 29 -0.46 13.63 -26.28
N GLN A 30 -1.42 13.81 -27.19
CA GLN A 30 -2.14 12.69 -27.80
C GLN A 30 -1.22 11.85 -28.70
N THR A 31 -0.34 12.49 -29.48
CA THR A 31 0.67 11.79 -30.28
C THR A 31 1.58 10.95 -29.38
N ILE A 32 2.13 11.56 -28.32
CA ILE A 32 2.97 10.85 -27.34
C ILE A 32 2.21 9.65 -26.77
N ARG A 33 0.95 9.83 -26.34
CA ARG A 33 0.16 8.76 -25.73
C ARG A 33 -0.20 7.61 -26.68
N SER A 34 -0.42 7.91 -27.96
CA SER A 34 -0.79 6.92 -28.99
C SER A 34 0.38 5.99 -29.37
N ALA A 35 1.61 6.49 -29.27
CA ALA A 35 2.81 5.67 -29.37
C ALA A 35 2.93 4.83 -28.10
N SER A 36 2.59 3.55 -28.18
CA SER A 36 2.41 2.54 -27.11
C SER A 36 3.62 2.27 -26.18
N MET A 37 4.61 3.17 -26.09
CA MET A 37 5.84 3.02 -25.29
C MET A 37 6.22 4.25 -24.46
N SER A 38 5.34 5.23 -24.27
CA SER A 38 5.76 6.55 -23.81
C SER A 38 5.31 6.96 -22.40
N MET A 39 5.01 6.04 -21.46
CA MET A 39 4.63 6.47 -20.09
C MET A 39 5.62 7.48 -19.49
N ARG A 40 6.91 7.30 -19.79
CA ARG A 40 7.98 8.24 -19.45
C ARG A 40 7.87 9.57 -20.23
N ALA A 41 7.76 9.54 -21.56
CA ALA A 41 7.67 10.79 -22.34
C ALA A 41 6.36 11.56 -22.06
N ALA A 42 5.26 10.86 -21.80
CA ALA A 42 4.00 11.44 -21.33
C ALA A 42 4.14 12.07 -19.94
N HIS A 43 4.97 11.47 -19.07
CA HIS A 43 5.32 12.04 -17.77
C HIS A 43 6.19 13.30 -17.95
N GLU A 44 7.24 13.24 -18.76
CA GLU A 44 8.15 14.36 -19.06
C GLU A 44 7.42 15.54 -19.71
N PHE A 45 6.50 15.28 -20.65
CA PHE A 45 5.62 16.32 -21.20
C PHE A 45 4.80 16.99 -20.09
N LYS A 46 4.14 16.19 -19.24
CA LYS A 46 3.32 16.72 -18.14
C LYS A 46 4.14 17.49 -17.10
N GLU A 47 5.43 17.20 -16.93
CA GLU A 47 6.30 17.96 -16.01
C GLU A 47 6.54 19.39 -16.48
N ASN A 48 6.56 19.61 -17.80
CA ASN A 48 6.87 20.89 -18.42
C ASN A 48 5.63 21.63 -18.95
N PHE A 49 4.48 20.95 -19.01
CA PHE A 49 3.23 21.54 -19.45
C PHE A 49 2.65 22.49 -18.40
N ILE A 50 2.60 23.78 -18.73
CA ILE A 50 1.97 24.82 -17.92
C ILE A 50 0.48 24.88 -18.27
N CYS A 51 -0.36 24.64 -17.27
CA CYS A 51 -1.82 24.55 -17.43
C CYS A 51 -2.51 25.65 -16.61
N ASN A 52 -3.36 26.44 -17.26
CA ASN A 52 -4.17 27.46 -16.57
C ASN A 52 -5.25 26.83 -15.68
N GLU A 53 -5.75 25.65 -16.05
CA GLU A 53 -6.72 24.85 -15.29
C GLU A 53 -6.04 23.97 -14.22
N TYR A 54 -4.82 24.34 -13.81
CA TYR A 54 -4.09 23.61 -12.78
C TYR A 54 -4.85 23.65 -11.45
N SER A 55 -4.99 22.49 -10.82
CA SER A 55 -5.46 22.38 -9.46
C SER A 55 -4.64 21.32 -8.74
N SER A 56 -3.92 21.73 -7.70
CA SER A 56 -3.03 20.85 -6.94
C SER A 56 -3.78 19.63 -6.41
N ARG A 57 -3.14 18.47 -6.48
CA ARG A 57 -3.61 17.24 -5.82
C ARG A 57 -3.22 17.17 -4.34
N TYR A 58 -2.32 18.05 -3.92
CA TYR A 58 -1.80 18.10 -2.56
C TYR A 58 -2.53 19.15 -1.75
N ILE A 59 -2.51 18.99 -0.42
CA ILE A 59 -3.02 20.01 0.49
C ILE A 59 -2.05 21.19 0.47
N GLU A 60 -2.54 22.36 0.07
CA GLU A 60 -1.78 23.62 0.04
C GLU A 60 -2.11 24.46 1.28
N TYR A 61 -1.10 25.02 1.92
CA TYR A 61 -1.25 25.80 3.14
C TYR A 61 -1.29 27.31 2.85
N PRO A 62 -1.97 28.11 3.68
CA PRO A 62 -2.76 27.70 4.85
C PRO A 62 -4.08 27.02 4.45
N ILE A 63 -4.59 26.12 5.31
CA ILE A 63 -5.92 25.52 5.16
C ILE A 63 -6.89 26.02 6.21
N GLU A 64 -8.16 26.13 5.84
CA GLU A 64 -9.28 26.27 6.75
C GLU A 64 -9.98 24.92 6.91
N VAL A 65 -10.35 24.57 8.14
CA VAL A 65 -11.02 23.30 8.46
C VAL A 65 -12.34 23.59 9.17
N SER A 66 -13.46 23.22 8.53
CA SER A 66 -14.81 23.35 9.08
C SER A 66 -15.21 22.16 9.95
N LYS A 67 -14.71 20.96 9.62
CA LYS A 67 -15.03 19.70 10.31
C LYS A 67 -13.92 18.68 10.13
N ILE A 68 -13.74 17.81 11.12
CA ILE A 68 -12.86 16.65 11.05
C ILE A 68 -13.71 15.38 11.08
N ASN A 69 -13.74 14.63 9.98
CA ASN A 69 -14.38 13.32 9.91
C ASN A 69 -13.33 12.22 10.11
N LYS A 70 -13.68 11.18 10.86
CA LYS A 70 -12.80 10.02 11.13
C LYS A 70 -13.50 8.76 10.65
N ASN A 71 -12.84 7.99 9.79
CA ASN A 71 -13.22 6.63 9.47
C ASN A 71 -12.12 5.67 9.94
N THR A 72 -12.40 4.93 11.01
CA THR A 72 -11.47 3.96 11.60
C THR A 72 -11.73 2.53 11.14
N GLU A 73 -12.68 2.33 10.22
CA GLU A 73 -12.98 1.01 9.71
C GLU A 73 -11.83 0.49 8.85
N LEU A 74 -11.42 -0.74 9.14
CA LEU A 74 -10.41 -1.45 8.37
C LEU A 74 -11.11 -2.41 7.42
N TYR A 75 -10.79 -2.26 6.14
CA TYR A 75 -11.16 -3.22 5.13
C TYR A 75 -9.99 -4.19 4.93
N SER A 76 -10.22 -5.47 5.23
CA SER A 76 -9.27 -6.54 4.94
C SER A 76 -9.89 -7.45 3.88
N LEU A 77 -9.13 -7.72 2.82
CA LEU A 77 -9.52 -8.64 1.76
C LEU A 77 -9.48 -10.10 2.23
N GLU A 78 -8.64 -10.39 3.22
CA GLU A 78 -8.29 -11.74 3.67
C GLU A 78 -8.94 -12.11 5.00
N LYS A 79 -10.11 -11.53 5.31
CA LYS A 79 -10.80 -11.71 6.61
C LYS A 79 -11.00 -13.18 7.01
N SER A 80 -11.28 -14.06 6.05
CA SER A 80 -11.47 -15.50 6.29
C SER A 80 -10.19 -16.24 6.70
N ASN A 81 -9.03 -15.60 6.54
CA ASN A 81 -7.73 -16.15 6.85
C ASN A 81 -7.16 -15.64 8.18
N ILE A 82 -7.84 -14.71 8.86
CA ILE A 82 -7.41 -14.22 10.18
C ILE A 82 -7.29 -15.39 11.15
N GLY A 83 -6.17 -15.46 11.86
CA GLY A 83 -5.82 -16.55 12.78
C GLY A 83 -5.24 -17.79 12.11
N LYS A 84 -5.14 -17.84 10.78
CA LYS A 84 -4.46 -18.94 10.09
C LYS A 84 -2.95 -18.76 10.09
N PHE A 85 -2.26 -19.88 10.00
CA PHE A 85 -0.82 -19.89 9.78
C PHE A 85 -0.49 -19.51 8.35
N VAL A 86 0.60 -18.76 8.21
CA VAL A 86 1.12 -18.30 6.92
C VAL A 86 2.60 -18.60 6.82
N LYS A 87 3.05 -18.87 5.60
CA LYS A 87 4.46 -18.80 5.22
C LYS A 87 4.79 -17.36 4.90
N ILE A 88 5.90 -16.85 5.40
CA ILE A 88 6.31 -15.47 5.19
C ILE A 88 7.83 -15.37 4.95
N ALA A 89 8.21 -14.69 3.88
CA ALA A 89 9.58 -14.35 3.55
C ALA A 89 9.70 -12.81 3.53
N PRO A 90 10.15 -12.19 4.64
CA PRO A 90 10.40 -10.76 4.69
C PRO A 90 11.47 -10.33 3.67
N CYS A 91 11.31 -9.13 3.10
CA CYS A 91 12.16 -8.61 2.03
C CYS A 91 13.53 -8.08 2.50
N GLY A 92 13.73 -7.89 3.81
CA GLY A 92 14.98 -7.36 4.38
C GLY A 92 16.18 -8.29 4.15
N GLU A 93 17.33 -7.72 3.80
CA GLU A 93 18.57 -8.46 3.53
C GLU A 93 19.04 -9.28 4.74
N GLU A 94 18.75 -8.83 5.97
CA GLU A 94 19.06 -9.52 7.21
C GLU A 94 18.42 -10.90 7.31
N HIS A 95 17.33 -11.11 6.58
CA HIS A 95 16.60 -12.37 6.55
C HIS A 95 17.15 -13.36 5.53
N LYS A 96 18.06 -12.94 4.64
CA LYS A 96 18.75 -13.80 3.65
C LYS A 96 17.80 -14.69 2.82
N GLY A 97 16.60 -14.17 2.50
CA GLY A 97 15.58 -14.92 1.77
C GLY A 97 14.97 -16.10 2.54
N LYS A 98 15.18 -16.19 3.85
CA LYS A 98 14.59 -17.23 4.70
C LYS A 98 13.07 -17.05 4.77
N THR A 99 12.36 -18.17 4.65
CA THR A 99 10.93 -18.27 4.94
C THR A 99 10.71 -18.65 6.40
N TYR A 100 9.72 -18.04 7.03
CA TYR A 100 9.34 -18.26 8.41
C TYR A 100 7.87 -18.68 8.49
N LEU A 101 7.51 -19.22 9.65
CA LEU A 101 6.12 -19.38 10.05
C LEU A 101 5.61 -18.10 10.71
N GLY A 102 4.43 -17.66 10.31
CA GLY A 102 3.72 -16.58 10.97
C GLY A 102 2.25 -16.90 11.24
N LEU A 103 1.62 -16.05 12.05
CA LEU A 103 0.19 -16.02 12.30
C LEU A 103 -0.40 -14.77 11.63
N PHE A 104 -1.37 -14.95 10.74
CA PHE A 104 -2.02 -13.82 10.10
C PHE A 104 -3.01 -13.14 11.06
N LEU A 105 -2.80 -11.85 11.32
CA LEU A 105 -3.60 -11.07 12.28
C LEU A 105 -4.74 -10.29 11.61
N GLY A 106 -4.84 -10.34 10.28
CA GLY A 106 -5.66 -9.42 9.50
C GLY A 106 -4.90 -8.15 9.13
N ASP A 107 -5.62 -7.12 8.69
CA ASP A 107 -5.01 -5.84 8.32
C ASP A 107 -4.89 -4.96 9.56
N LEU A 108 -3.68 -4.48 9.85
CA LEU A 108 -3.44 -3.49 10.91
C LEU A 108 -3.08 -2.13 10.33
N PRO A 109 -3.44 -1.02 11.01
CA PRO A 109 -3.04 0.32 10.59
C PRO A 109 -1.51 0.46 10.55
N MET A 110 -0.97 0.90 9.42
CA MET A 110 0.42 1.32 9.30
C MET A 110 0.57 2.83 9.52
N GLY A 111 -0.53 3.59 9.39
CA GLY A 111 -0.58 4.99 9.73
C GLY A 111 -1.89 5.66 9.29
N ILE A 112 -1.89 6.99 9.32
CA ILE A 112 -3.07 7.80 9.06
C ILE A 112 -2.99 8.38 7.64
N SER A 113 -4.05 8.19 6.87
CA SER A 113 -4.31 8.90 5.62
C SER A 113 -5.14 10.15 5.92
N VAL A 114 -4.72 11.28 5.33
CA VAL A 114 -5.36 12.58 5.51
C VAL A 114 -5.74 13.13 4.15
N SER A 115 -6.99 13.57 4.00
CA SER A 115 -7.45 14.31 2.83
C SER A 115 -8.25 15.53 3.24
N HIS A 116 -8.15 16.60 2.46
CA HIS A 116 -8.89 17.84 2.68
C HIS A 116 -9.73 18.14 1.45
N ASN A 117 -11.00 18.47 1.67
CA ASN A 117 -11.88 18.97 0.62
C ASN A 117 -11.87 20.51 0.67
N PRO A 118 -11.31 21.21 -0.33
CA PRO A 118 -11.22 22.68 -0.30
C PRO A 118 -12.58 23.38 -0.42
N THR A 119 -13.59 22.71 -0.98
CA THR A 119 -14.93 23.29 -1.15
C THR A 119 -15.73 23.22 0.15
N THR A 120 -15.78 22.05 0.78
CA THR A 120 -16.54 21.85 2.04
C THR A 120 -15.72 22.23 3.27
N LYS A 121 -14.40 22.37 3.10
CA LYS A 121 -13.39 22.59 4.15
C LYS A 121 -13.30 21.43 5.15
N GLU A 122 -13.79 20.26 4.78
CA GLU A 122 -13.75 19.08 5.66
C GLU A 122 -12.42 18.34 5.52
N LEU A 123 -11.84 17.98 6.67
CA LEU A 123 -10.67 17.12 6.78
C LEU A 123 -11.13 15.70 7.07
N ASN A 124 -10.79 14.74 6.21
CA ASN A 124 -11.14 13.34 6.37
C ASN A 124 -9.90 12.53 6.74
N LEU A 125 -9.98 11.84 7.88
CA LEU A 125 -8.95 10.96 8.40
C LEU A 125 -9.39 9.50 8.21
N GLY A 126 -8.46 8.68 7.73
CA GLY A 126 -8.62 7.23 7.68
C GLY A 126 -7.32 6.53 8.04
N TYR A 127 -7.37 5.21 8.18
CA TYR A 127 -6.14 4.42 8.27
C TYR A 127 -5.72 3.93 6.91
N PHE A 128 -4.42 3.99 6.62
CA PHE A 128 -3.86 3.08 5.62
C PHE A 128 -3.37 1.85 6.38
N ALA A 129 -3.93 0.70 6.03
CA ALA A 129 -3.66 -0.56 6.67
C ALA A 129 -3.04 -1.54 5.68
N ASN A 130 -2.43 -2.57 6.22
CA ASN A 130 -1.78 -3.60 5.44
C ASN A 130 -1.88 -4.94 6.19
N PRO A 131 -1.89 -6.08 5.49
CA PRO A 131 -1.80 -7.40 6.10
C PRO A 131 -0.69 -7.43 7.17
N ALA A 132 -1.01 -7.87 8.37
CA ALA A 132 -0.08 -7.94 9.49
C ALA A 132 0.11 -9.39 9.92
N ILE A 133 1.38 -9.79 10.02
CA ILE A 133 1.75 -11.17 10.31
C ILE A 133 2.67 -11.18 11.50
N PHE A 134 2.30 -11.88 12.56
CA PHE A 134 3.20 -12.11 13.67
C PHE A 134 4.15 -13.26 13.33
N VAL A 135 5.44 -12.97 13.22
CA VAL A 135 6.47 -13.95 12.87
C VAL A 135 7.11 -14.49 14.15
N PHE A 136 6.87 -15.77 14.45
CA PHE A 136 7.24 -16.35 15.74
C PHE A 136 8.73 -16.31 16.02
N GLU A 137 9.56 -16.73 15.05
CA GLU A 137 11.01 -16.78 15.24
C GLU A 137 11.62 -15.40 15.41
N LEU A 138 11.08 -14.39 14.72
CA LEU A 138 11.55 -13.01 14.79
C LEU A 138 10.94 -12.24 15.97
N ASN A 139 9.89 -12.78 16.60
CA ASN A 139 9.09 -12.16 17.66
C ASN A 139 8.67 -10.71 17.32
N LYS A 140 8.25 -10.47 16.08
CA LYS A 140 7.80 -9.16 15.59
C LYS A 140 6.63 -9.31 14.61
N ILE A 141 5.87 -8.24 14.47
CA ILE A 141 4.92 -8.09 13.37
C ILE A 141 5.72 -7.65 12.13
N VAL A 142 5.46 -8.33 11.01
CA VAL A 142 5.93 -7.95 9.68
C VAL A 142 4.69 -7.65 8.84
N PHE A 143 4.69 -6.52 8.13
CA PHE A 143 3.59 -6.17 7.25
C PHE A 143 3.73 -6.89 5.89
N GLY A 144 2.60 -7.13 5.23
CA GLY A 144 2.54 -7.75 3.91
C GLY A 144 3.29 -6.93 2.85
N ALA A 145 3.32 -5.61 2.95
CA ALA A 145 4.11 -4.74 2.08
C ALA A 145 5.63 -4.94 2.24
N GLU A 146 6.06 -5.55 3.36
CA GLU A 146 7.45 -5.81 3.70
C GLU A 146 7.85 -7.27 3.43
N SER A 147 6.96 -8.08 2.84
CA SER A 147 7.17 -9.52 2.72
C SER A 147 6.42 -10.19 1.56
N TRP A 148 6.93 -11.33 1.13
CA TRP A 148 6.14 -12.31 0.38
C TRP A 148 5.48 -13.26 1.38
N TRP A 149 4.18 -13.46 1.29
CA TRP A 149 3.47 -14.35 2.22
C TRP A 149 2.31 -15.08 1.55
N GLY A 150 1.86 -16.16 2.20
CA GLY A 150 0.68 -16.91 1.78
C GLY A 150 0.17 -17.82 2.88
N VAL A 151 -1.13 -18.12 2.85
CA VAL A 151 -1.75 -19.08 3.77
C VAL A 151 -1.13 -20.45 3.59
N ILE A 152 -0.89 -21.14 4.71
CA ILE A 152 -0.51 -22.55 4.70
C ILE A 152 -1.79 -23.36 4.67
N GLU A 153 -1.96 -24.16 3.63
CA GLU A 153 -3.16 -24.99 3.44
C GLU A 153 -2.90 -26.46 3.77
N THR A 154 -1.63 -26.89 3.75
CA THR A 154 -1.26 -28.30 3.94
C THR A 154 -0.08 -28.47 4.90
N GLU A 155 0.05 -29.67 5.47
CA GLU A 155 1.17 -30.01 6.36
C GLU A 155 2.53 -30.01 5.63
N ASP A 156 2.55 -30.34 4.34
CA ASP A 156 3.79 -30.38 3.55
C ASP A 156 4.36 -28.98 3.33
N GLU A 157 3.49 -27.98 3.14
CA GLU A 157 3.93 -26.57 3.11
C GLU A 157 4.53 -26.12 4.43
N LEU A 158 4.03 -26.62 5.56
CA LEU A 158 4.59 -26.33 6.88
C LEU A 158 5.98 -26.98 7.05
N LYS A 159 6.14 -28.24 6.61
CA LYS A 159 7.42 -28.97 6.66
C LYS A 159 8.54 -28.31 5.86
N ALA A 160 8.20 -27.66 4.74
CA ALA A 160 9.16 -26.95 3.91
C ALA A 160 9.80 -25.73 4.60
N ILE A 161 9.17 -25.17 5.65
CA ILE A 161 9.64 -23.99 6.38
C ILE A 161 10.60 -24.37 7.50
N THR A 162 10.41 -25.55 8.11
CA THR A 162 11.22 -26.03 9.23
C THR A 162 11.80 -27.41 8.96
N PRO A 163 13.04 -27.49 8.46
CA PRO A 163 13.74 -28.77 8.24
C PRO A 163 14.16 -29.47 9.55
N ASN A 164 14.15 -28.78 10.70
CA ASN A 164 14.59 -29.34 11.99
C ASN A 164 13.42 -29.80 12.85
N ASP A 165 13.58 -30.97 13.49
CA ASP A 165 12.74 -31.62 14.51
C ASP A 165 11.40 -30.91 14.80
N ILE A 166 10.48 -31.05 13.85
CA ILE A 166 9.15 -30.44 13.86
C ILE A 166 8.39 -30.79 15.16
N ASP A 167 8.67 -31.94 15.75
CA ASP A 167 8.02 -32.44 16.97
C ASP A 167 8.41 -31.67 18.25
N ASN A 168 9.53 -30.95 18.25
CA ASN A 168 9.95 -30.15 19.40
C ASN A 168 9.60 -28.67 19.30
N VAL A 169 9.06 -28.24 18.17
CA VAL A 169 8.67 -26.85 17.96
C VAL A 169 7.30 -26.58 18.58
N TRP A 170 7.21 -25.59 19.47
CA TRP A 170 6.03 -25.37 20.32
C TRP A 170 4.73 -25.14 19.54
N TYR A 171 4.77 -24.49 18.38
CA TYR A 171 3.56 -24.23 17.57
C TYR A 171 3.06 -25.49 16.84
N VAL A 172 3.92 -26.48 16.59
CA VAL A 172 3.49 -27.79 16.09
C VAL A 172 2.75 -28.54 17.18
N LYS A 173 3.24 -28.45 18.42
CA LYS A 173 2.52 -28.97 19.60
C LYS A 173 1.18 -28.26 19.78
N ALA A 174 1.14 -26.93 19.58
CA ALA A 174 -0.10 -26.15 19.63
C ALA A 174 -1.08 -26.54 18.50
N LEU A 175 -0.60 -26.72 17.27
CA LEU A 175 -1.40 -27.18 16.13
C LEU A 175 -2.01 -28.57 16.38
N LYS A 176 -1.21 -29.54 16.82
CA LYS A 176 -1.70 -30.88 17.17
C LYS A 176 -2.78 -30.84 18.25
N ALA A 177 -2.63 -29.95 19.24
CA ALA A 177 -3.61 -29.77 20.31
C ALA A 177 -4.92 -29.09 19.84
N MET A 178 -4.89 -28.26 18.79
CA MET A 178 -6.09 -27.60 18.23
C MET A 178 -6.87 -28.49 17.25
N SER A 179 -6.22 -29.49 16.65
CA SER A 179 -6.85 -30.49 15.77
C SER A 179 -7.41 -31.71 16.52
N SER A 180 -7.33 -31.72 17.85
CA SER A 180 -7.83 -32.76 18.76
C SER A 180 -9.17 -32.32 19.37
#